data_AF-A0A963QCN6-F1
#
_entry.id   AF-A0A963QCN6-F1
#
_cell.length_a   1.000
_cell.length_b   1.000
_cell.length_c   1.000
_cell.angle_alpha   90.00
_cell.angle_beta   90.00
_cell.angle_gamma   90.00
#
_symmetry.space_group_name_H-M   'P 1'
#
loop_
_entity.id
_entity.type
_entity.pdbx_description
1 polymer ?
#
loop_
_entity_poly.entity_id
_entity_poly.type
_entity_poly.pdbx_seq_one_letter_code
_entity_poly.pdbx_strand_id
1 'polypeptide(L)' 'WMVLIAAEMLAQNPGLGKFVWDEFQNGSSQSLARIMFAVIVIGFIGFLLDRVMMSLQALASKNHTV' A
#
# COMPACT_ATOMS: atom_id res chain seq x y z
N TRP A 1 -3.24 6.98 -0.66
CA TRP A 1 -2.35 7.39 0.45
C TRP A 1 -2.93 7.02 1.81
N MET A 2 -4.11 7.52 2.19
CA MET A 2 -4.76 7.20 3.49
C MET A 2 -5.10 5.72 3.70
N VAL A 3 -5.52 5.02 2.65
CA VAL A 3 -5.85 3.57 2.71
C VAL A 3 -4.63 2.70 3.04
N LEU A 4 -3.44 3.09 2.59
CA LEU A 4 -2.21 2.34 2.85
C LEU A 4 -1.78 2.47 4.31
N ILE A 5 -1.92 3.67 4.89
CA ILE A 5 -1.66 3.91 6.32
C ILE A 5 -2.68 3.14 7.18
N ALA A 6 -3.96 3.13 6.80
CA ALA A 6 -4.99 2.37 7.51
C ALA A 6 -4.72 0.85 7.48
N ALA A 7 -4.26 0.32 6.34
CA ALA A 7 -3.87 -1.09 6.21
C ALA A 7 -2.64 -1.42 7.07
N GLU A 8 -1.65 -0.51 7.16
CA GLU A 8 -0.46 -0.70 8.00
C GLU A 8 -0.83 -0.73 9.50
N MET A 9 -1.78 0.10 9.93
CA MET A 9 -2.24 0.14 11.33
C MET A 9 -3.10 -1.09 11.70
N LEU A 10 -3.81 -1.69 10.75
CA LEU A 10 -4.60 -2.92 10.96
C LEU A 10 -3.74 -4.19 11.00
N ALA A 11 -2.57 -4.19 10.35
CA ALA A 11 -1.73 -5.38 10.25
C ALA A 11 -1.08 -5.81 11.58
N GLN A 12 -1.08 -4.95 12.61
CA GLN A 12 -0.48 -5.12 13.96
C GLN A 12 1.00 -5.58 14.01
N ASN A 13 1.61 -5.90 12.88
CA ASN A 13 3.01 -6.27 12.68
C ASN A 13 3.82 -5.06 12.20
N PRO A 14 5.16 -5.05 12.38
CA PRO A 14 6.01 -4.00 11.84
C PRO A 14 5.77 -3.85 10.33
N GLY A 15 5.25 -2.68 9.95
CA GLY A 15 4.72 -2.42 8.62
C GLY A 15 5.78 -2.07 7.57
N LEU A 16 5.30 -1.83 6.34
CA LEU A 16 6.14 -1.42 5.22
C LEU A 16 6.78 -0.04 5.44
N GLY A 17 6.11 0.88 6.16
CA GLY A 17 6.68 2.17 6.53
C GLY A 17 7.85 2.04 7.51
N LYS A 18 7.73 1.19 8.53
CA LYS A 18 8.82 0.89 9.46
C LYS A 18 9.99 0.19 8.75
N PHE A 19 9.71 -0.71 7.80
CA PHE A 19 10.74 -1.36 6.97
C PHE A 19 11.53 -0.35 6.12
N VAL A 20 10.84 0.55 5.41
CA VAL A 20 11.50 1.60 4.63
C VAL A 20 12.31 2.55 5.52
N TRP A 21 11.80 2.88 6.70
CA TRP A 21 12.48 3.72 7.68
C TRP A 21 13.77 3.08 8.22
N ASP A 22 13.73 1.79 8.58
CA ASP A 22 14.90 1.05 9.06
C ASP A 22 15.97 0.95 7.95
N GLU A 23 15.54 0.68 6.72
CA GLU A 23 16.41 0.55 5.56
C GLU A 23 17.01 1.90 5.12
N PHE A 24 16.29 3.01 5.32
CA PHE A 24 16.80 4.36 5.10
C PHE A 24 17.87 4.75 6.12
N GLN A 25 17.68 4.41 7.39
CA GLN A 25 18.69 4.67 8.44
C GLN A 25 19.93 3.77 8.32
N ASN A 26 19.82 2.59 7.71
CA ASN A 26 20.93 1.64 7.57
C ASN A 26 22.05 2.11 6.59
N GLY A 27 21.83 3.18 5.81
CA GLY A 27 22.87 3.93 5.08
C GLY A 27 23.70 3.17 4.02
N SER A 28 23.47 1.89 3.80
CA SER A 28 24.23 1.04 2.87
C SER A 28 23.70 1.18 1.43
N SER A 29 24.58 1.12 0.42
CA SER A 29 24.19 1.23 -1.00
C SER A 29 23.15 0.20 -1.46
N GLN A 30 23.02 -0.92 -0.75
CA GLN A 30 22.02 -1.96 -1.02
C GLN A 30 20.64 -1.66 -0.40
N SER A 31 20.59 -0.75 0.57
CA SER A 31 19.38 -0.29 1.24
C SER A 31 18.54 0.59 0.31
N LEU A 32 19.18 1.40 -0.53
CA LEU A 32 18.53 2.28 -1.50
C LEU A 32 17.76 1.49 -2.58
N ALA A 33 18.33 0.36 -3.03
CA ALA A 33 17.64 -0.56 -3.95
C ALA A 33 16.38 -1.18 -3.32
N ARG A 34 16.44 -1.55 -2.03
CA ARG A 34 15.29 -2.08 -1.29
C ARG A 34 14.20 -1.02 -1.06
N ILE A 35 14.57 0.23 -0.80
CA ILE A 35 13.63 1.36 -0.69
C ILE A 35 12.92 1.59 -2.02
N MET A 36 13.64 1.61 -3.14
CA MET A 36 13.03 1.76 -4.46
C MET A 36 12.02 0.66 -4.78
N PHE A 37 12.37 -0.59 -4.47
CA PHE A 37 11.43 -1.70 -4.61
C PHE A 37 10.20 -1.54 -3.72
N ALA A 38 10.39 -1.15 -2.46
CA ALA A 38 9.28 -0.90 -1.52
C ALA A 38 8.34 0.19 -2.03
N VAL A 39 8.85 1.29 -2.60
CA VAL A 39 8.02 2.36 -3.20
C VAL A 39 7.19 1.84 -4.37
N ILE A 40 7.77 1.00 -5.24
CA ILE A 40 7.04 0.38 -6.36
C ILE A 40 5.94 -0.54 -5.85
N VAL A 41 6.23 -1.38 -4.84
CA VAL A 41 5.24 -2.28 -4.22
C VAL A 41 4.09 -1.49 -3.59
N ILE A 42 4.39 -0.41 -2.85
CA ILE A 42 3.38 0.46 -2.25
C ILE A 42 2.52 1.12 -3.31
N GLY A 43 3.12 1.61 -4.40
CA GLY A 43 2.40 2.18 -5.54
C GLY A 43 1.47 1.16 -6.20
N PHE A 44 1.95 -0.07 -6.39
CA PHE A 44 1.17 -1.15 -6.98
C PHE A 44 -0.03 -1.55 -6.10
N ILE A 45 0.18 -1.71 -4.78
CA ILE A 45 -0.90 -2.03 -3.84
C ILE A 45 -1.93 -0.89 -3.80
N GLY A 46 -1.47 0.37 -3.79
CA GLY A 46 -2.36 1.54 -3.83
C GLY A 46 -3.24 1.55 -5.08
N PHE A 47 -2.66 1.26 -6.25
CA PHE A 47 -3.40 1.15 -7.51
C PHE A 47 -4.40 -0.01 -7.51
N LEU A 48 -4.02 -1.15 -6.95
CA LEU A 48 -4.86 -2.35 -6.92
C LEU A 48 -6.07 -2.17 -5.98
N LEU A 49 -5.87 -1.56 -4.82
CA LEU A 49 -6.95 -1.22 -3.89
C LEU A 49 -7.91 -0.19 -4.50
N ASP A 50 -7.40 0.81 -5.22
CA ASP A 50 -8.23 1.77 -5.94
C ASP A 50 -9.09 1.07 -7.02
N ARG A 51 -8.48 0.15 -7.78
CA ARG A 51 -9.17 -0.67 -8.78
C ARG A 51 -10.30 -1.51 -8.17
N VAL A 52 -10.06 -2.12 -7.01
CA VAL A 52 -11.06 -2.91 -6.27
C VAL A 52 -12.19 -2.03 -5.75
N MET A 53 -11.89 -0.82 -5.26
CA MET A 53 -12.93 0.11 -4.83
C MET A 53 -13.84 0.53 -5.98
N MET A 54 -13.28 0.77 -7.17
CA MET A 54 -14.08 1.06 -8.37
C MET A 54 -14.96 -0.12 -8.79
N SER A 55 -14.45 -1.36 -8.73
CA SER A 55 -15.27 -2.53 -9.07
C SER A 55 -16.37 -2.78 -8.03
N LEU A 56 -16.07 -2.61 -6.75
CA LEU A 56 -17.04 -2.71 -5.66
C LEU A 56 -18.13 -1.63 -5.78
N GLN A 57 -17.77 -0.38 -6.11
CA GLN A 57 -18.77 0.66 -6.39
C GLN A 57 -19.67 0.29 -7.58
N ALA A 58 -19.11 -0.24 -8.66
CA ALA A 58 -19.90 -0.66 -9.81
C ALA A 58 -20.85 -1.83 -9.47
N LEU A 59 -20.41 -2.77 -8.64
CA LEU A 59 -21.23 -3.90 -8.17
C LEU A 59 -22.33 -3.45 -7.20
N ALA A 60 -22.00 -2.59 -6.23
CA ALA A 60 -22.96 -2.06 -5.27
C ALA A 60 -24.00 -1.15 -5.94
N SER A 61 -23.57 -0.30 -6.88
CA SER A 61 -24.45 0.59 -7.64
C SER A 61 -25.45 -0.18 -8.51
N LYS A 62 -25.02 -1.27 -9.15
CA LYS A 62 -25.94 -2.16 -9.90
C LYS A 62 -27.06 -2.74 -9.03
N ASN A 63 -26.83 -2.93 -7.73
CA ASN A 63 -27.80 -3.52 -6.82
C ASN A 63 -28.83 -2.52 -6.27
N HIS A 64 -28.66 -1.22 -6.53
CA HIS A 64 -29.58 -0.17 -6.10
C HIS A 64 -30.52 0.33 -7.22
N THR A 65 -30.36 -0.20 -8.44
CA THR A 65 -31.19 0.14 -9.60
C THR A 65 -32.14 -1.00 -10.03
N VAL A 66 -32.35 -2.00 -9.18
CA VAL A 66 -33.34 -3.08 -9.37
C VAL A 66 -34.49 -2.96 -8.40
#